data_AF-X1PAF6-F1
#
_entry.id   AF-X1PAF6-F1
#
_cell.length_a   1.000
_cell.length_b   1.000
_cell.length_c   1.000
_cell.angle_alpha   90.00
_cell.angle_beta   90.00
_cell.angle_gamma   90.00
#
_symmetry.space_group_name_H-M   'P 1'
#
loop_
_entity.id
_entity.type
_entity.pdbx_description
1 polymer ?
#
loop_
_entity_poly.entity_id
_entity_poly.type
_entity_poly.pdbx_seq_one_letter_code
_entity_poly.pdbx_strand_id
1 'polypeptide(L)'
;MKLEQKVVEYHLELDEGGDTDTISREGVELYPGICTLIEVVFPPGPAGLVGVRALQGLHQLIPESNKLWLTGDDIIYPHGSPVDLITGSKTLRVEGYNEDETYPHTIIFRFTVAIPFDDPLLAINEVLRDRLPVEPSPYLVSIPDILIEIVNTKLVVENYVVPILRKIYEQDKDRYRTEIHNKTLEELARL
;
A
#
# COMPACT_ATOMS: atom_id res chain seq x y z
N MET A 1 5.93 19.36 0.52
CA MET A 1 4.58 18.88 0.88
C MET A 1 4.74 17.59 1.66
N LYS A 2 4.67 17.64 3.00
CA LYS A 2 4.67 16.42 3.83
C LYS A 2 3.21 16.05 4.04
N LEU A 3 2.74 14.99 3.39
CA LEU A 3 1.45 14.39 3.74
C LEU A 3 1.55 13.90 5.19
N GLU A 4 0.51 14.14 6.00
CA GLU A 4 0.46 13.55 7.32
C GLU A 4 0.31 12.03 7.17
N GLN A 5 1.26 11.29 7.74
CA GLN A 5 1.22 9.83 7.76
C GLN A 5 0.76 9.37 9.14
N LYS A 6 -0.27 8.54 9.17
CA LYS A 6 -0.68 7.81 10.36
C LYS A 6 -0.32 6.35 10.20
N VAL A 7 0.23 5.76 11.25
CA VAL A 7 0.44 4.32 11.34
C VAL A 7 -0.62 3.75 12.26
N VAL A 8 -1.34 2.76 11.77
CA VAL A 8 -2.28 1.95 12.56
C VAL A 8 -1.66 0.57 12.71
N GLU A 9 -1.39 0.17 13.95
CA GLU A 9 -0.95 -1.18 14.28
C GLU A 9 -2.16 -1.99 14.77
N TYR A 10 -2.28 -3.22 14.28
CA TYR A 10 -3.36 -4.14 14.61
C TYR A 10 -2.78 -5.51 14.94
N HIS A 11 -3.25 -6.12 16.02
CA HIS A 11 -2.79 -7.43 16.49
C HIS A 11 -3.90 -8.44 16.23
N LEU A 12 -3.65 -9.38 15.32
CA LEU A 12 -4.54 -10.49 15.04
C LEU A 12 -4.14 -11.68 15.90
N GLU A 13 -4.99 -12.03 16.86
CA GLU A 13 -4.81 -13.20 17.73
C GLU A 13 -5.40 -14.45 17.06
N LEU A 14 -4.61 -15.52 17.03
CA LEU A 14 -4.96 -16.79 16.40
C LEU A 14 -4.81 -17.92 17.42
N ASP A 15 -5.94 -18.54 17.77
CA ASP A 15 -5.98 -19.72 18.64
C ASP A 15 -5.24 -20.91 17.98
N GLU A 16 -4.74 -21.84 18.80
CA GLU A 16 -4.13 -23.08 18.34
C GLU A 16 -5.12 -24.02 17.61
N GLY A 17 -4.59 -24.86 16.72
CA GLY A 17 -5.32 -25.97 16.08
C GLY A 17 -6.35 -25.55 15.02
N GLY A 18 -6.20 -24.36 14.45
CA GLY A 18 -6.99 -23.87 13.32
C GLY A 18 -6.42 -24.31 11.96
N ASP A 19 -7.20 -24.08 10.90
CA ASP A 19 -6.81 -24.35 9.52
C ASP A 19 -7.50 -23.39 8.57
N THR A 20 -7.38 -23.63 7.25
CA THR A 20 -8.02 -22.79 6.24
C THR A 20 -9.55 -22.82 6.25
N ASP A 21 -10.17 -23.78 6.94
CA ASP A 21 -11.62 -23.86 7.15
C ASP A 21 -12.04 -23.12 8.44
N THR A 22 -11.13 -23.03 9.41
CA THR A 22 -11.33 -22.40 10.72
C THR A 22 -10.51 -21.10 10.83
N ILE A 23 -10.93 -20.08 10.07
CA ILE A 23 -10.19 -18.81 10.00
C ILE A 23 -10.78 -17.73 10.91
N SER A 24 -9.92 -17.04 11.65
CA SER A 24 -10.23 -15.79 12.34
C SER A 24 -10.36 -14.67 11.32
N ARG A 25 -11.38 -13.82 11.47
CA ARG A 25 -11.69 -12.72 10.55
C ARG A 25 -12.04 -11.47 11.32
N GLU A 26 -11.30 -10.41 11.10
CA GLU A 26 -11.47 -9.17 11.86
C GLU A 26 -11.42 -7.95 10.94
N GLY A 27 -12.18 -6.91 11.29
CA GLY A 27 -12.25 -5.65 10.55
C GLY A 27 -11.41 -4.59 11.22
N VAL A 28 -10.45 -4.03 10.48
CA VAL A 28 -9.59 -2.94 10.92
C VAL A 28 -10.07 -1.65 10.28
N GLU A 29 -10.58 -0.72 11.09
CA GLU A 29 -10.98 0.60 10.62
C GLU A 29 -9.75 1.52 10.51
N LEU A 30 -9.56 2.11 9.34
CA LEU A 30 -8.43 2.98 9.04
C LEU A 30 -8.90 4.42 8.78
N TYR A 31 -7.96 5.35 8.87
CA TYR A 31 -8.20 6.75 8.52
C TYR A 31 -8.58 6.90 7.04
N PRO A 32 -9.46 7.85 6.69
CA PRO A 32 -9.71 8.19 5.29
C PRO A 32 -8.41 8.72 4.66
N GLY A 33 -8.02 8.15 3.53
CA GLY A 33 -6.77 8.51 2.85
C GLY A 33 -6.29 7.40 1.93
N ILE A 34 -4.99 7.38 1.66
CA ILE A 34 -4.36 6.33 0.85
C ILE A 34 -3.49 5.48 1.76
N CYS A 35 -3.80 4.19 1.92
CA CYS A 35 -2.88 3.26 2.57
C CYS A 35 -1.71 3.02 1.63
N THR A 36 -0.53 3.45 2.03
CA THR A 36 0.69 3.43 1.19
C THR A 36 1.59 2.23 1.49
N LEU A 37 1.45 1.62 2.66
CA LEU A 37 2.24 0.47 3.08
C LEU A 37 1.42 -0.39 4.04
N ILE A 38 1.39 -1.70 3.77
CA ILE A 38 0.91 -2.73 4.67
C ILE A 38 2.12 -3.58 5.05
N GLU A 39 2.47 -3.65 6.33
CA GLU A 39 3.50 -4.56 6.83
C GLU A 39 2.84 -5.68 7.64
N VAL A 40 3.22 -6.92 7.36
CA VAL A 40 2.85 -8.06 8.19
C VAL A 40 4.10 -8.53 8.93
N VAL A 41 4.04 -8.53 10.25
CA VAL A 41 5.13 -8.99 11.10
C VAL A 41 4.75 -10.35 11.68
N PHE A 42 5.56 -11.35 11.32
CA PHE A 42 5.54 -12.66 11.94
C PHE A 42 6.59 -12.65 13.05
N PRO A 43 6.18 -12.73 14.34
CA PRO A 43 7.14 -12.91 15.42
C PRO A 43 7.86 -14.26 15.27
N PRO A 44 8.97 -14.50 15.98
CA PRO A 44 9.61 -15.80 16.03
C PRO A 44 8.70 -16.84 16.71
N GLY A 45 8.63 -18.06 16.17
CA GLY A 45 7.90 -19.18 16.77
C GLY A 45 6.87 -19.90 15.90
N PRO A 46 6.13 -19.22 15.00
CA PRO A 46 5.12 -19.87 14.15
C PRO A 46 5.65 -20.97 13.22
N ALA A 47 6.94 -20.97 12.90
CA ALA A 47 7.59 -21.96 12.03
C ALA A 47 6.88 -22.15 10.66
N GLY A 48 6.20 -21.13 10.16
CA GLY A 48 5.42 -21.18 8.91
C GLY A 48 4.05 -21.85 9.00
N LEU A 49 3.57 -22.21 10.20
CA LEU A 49 2.25 -22.80 10.45
C LEU A 49 1.12 -21.77 10.56
N VAL A 50 1.47 -20.49 10.58
CA VAL A 50 0.50 -19.39 10.59
C VAL A 50 0.38 -18.81 9.18
N GLY A 51 -0.85 -18.77 8.68
CA GLY A 51 -1.19 -18.13 7.42
C GLY A 51 -2.10 -16.94 7.63
N VAL A 52 -1.78 -15.79 7.02
CA VAL A 52 -2.62 -14.59 7.08
C VAL A 52 -2.84 -13.95 5.71
N ARG A 53 -3.87 -13.10 5.62
CA ARG A 53 -4.12 -12.25 4.47
C ARG A 53 -4.89 -10.99 4.88
N ALA A 54 -4.85 -9.98 4.02
CA ALA A 54 -5.67 -8.78 4.16
C ALA A 54 -6.46 -8.50 2.88
N LEU A 55 -7.69 -8.03 3.04
CA LEU A 55 -8.64 -7.80 1.96
C LEU A 55 -9.33 -6.44 2.10
N GLN A 56 -9.68 -5.83 0.97
CA GLN A 56 -10.65 -4.74 0.91
C GLN A 56 -11.92 -5.25 0.23
N GLY A 57 -12.99 -5.46 1.01
CA GLY A 57 -14.21 -6.10 0.52
C GLY A 57 -13.97 -7.55 0.08
N LEU A 58 -13.99 -7.80 -1.24
CA LEU A 58 -13.71 -9.10 -1.85
C LEU A 58 -12.32 -9.17 -2.51
N HIS A 59 -11.62 -8.03 -2.59
CA HIS A 59 -10.32 -7.95 -3.22
C HIS A 59 -9.22 -8.27 -2.21
N GLN A 60 -8.43 -9.31 -2.46
CA GLN A 60 -7.28 -9.65 -1.64
C GLN A 60 -6.13 -8.70 -1.96
N LEU A 61 -5.65 -7.99 -0.94
CA LEU A 61 -4.54 -7.04 -1.04
C LEU A 61 -3.21 -7.78 -0.88
N ILE A 62 -3.13 -8.60 0.18
CA ILE A 62 -1.95 -9.39 0.49
C ILE A 62 -2.32 -10.82 0.88
N PRO A 63 -1.59 -11.83 0.39
CA PRO A 63 -0.67 -11.73 -0.76
C PRO A 63 -1.44 -11.36 -2.05
N GLU A 64 -0.78 -10.72 -3.04
CA GLU A 64 -1.46 -10.26 -4.29
C GLU A 64 -2.11 -11.39 -5.08
N SER A 65 -1.58 -12.61 -4.95
CA SER A 65 -2.15 -13.80 -5.56
C SER A 65 -3.39 -14.24 -4.79
N ASN A 66 -4.56 -14.04 -5.40
CA ASN A 66 -5.85 -14.44 -4.84
C ASN A 66 -5.83 -15.89 -4.33
N LYS A 67 -6.47 -16.11 -3.18
CA LYS A 67 -6.61 -17.42 -2.49
C LYS A 67 -5.33 -17.97 -1.85
N LEU A 68 -4.19 -17.29 -1.98
CA LEU A 68 -2.99 -17.65 -1.23
C LEU A 68 -3.01 -17.00 0.15
N TRP A 69 -2.25 -17.60 1.05
CA TRP A 69 -1.98 -17.12 2.39
C TRP A 69 -0.51 -16.73 2.49
N LEU A 70 -0.25 -15.64 3.18
CA LEU A 70 1.11 -15.24 3.54
C LEU A 70 1.48 -16.00 4.82
N THR A 71 2.59 -16.73 4.78
CA THR A 71 3.14 -17.44 5.93
C THR A 71 4.55 -16.94 6.22
N GLY A 72 4.99 -17.09 7.46
CA GLY A 72 6.29 -16.58 7.90
C GLY A 72 6.70 -17.04 9.29
N ASP A 73 7.96 -16.80 9.62
CA ASP A 73 8.56 -17.01 10.95
C ASP A 73 9.74 -16.06 11.09
N ASP A 74 9.71 -15.18 12.10
CA ASP A 74 10.71 -14.13 12.34
C ASP A 74 10.99 -13.25 11.11
N ILE A 75 9.92 -12.79 10.44
CA ILE A 75 10.01 -11.94 9.24
C ILE A 75 9.05 -10.75 9.29
N ILE A 76 9.44 -9.68 8.60
CA ILE A 76 8.57 -8.56 8.25
C ILE A 76 8.35 -8.60 6.74
N TYR A 77 7.10 -8.69 6.32
CA TYR A 77 6.70 -8.64 4.92
C TYR A 77 6.10 -7.26 4.59
N PRO A 78 6.86 -6.35 3.96
CA PRO A 78 6.34 -5.07 3.51
C PRO A 78 5.64 -5.19 2.16
N HIS A 79 4.47 -4.59 2.04
CA HIS A 79 3.69 -4.52 0.80
C HIS A 79 3.26 -3.07 0.49
N GLY A 80 3.79 -2.51 -0.60
CA GLY A 80 3.67 -1.10 -0.95
C GLY A 80 2.67 -0.77 -2.06
N SER A 81 1.66 -1.61 -2.32
CA SER A 81 0.62 -1.26 -3.31
C SER A 81 -0.40 -0.30 -2.68
N PRO A 82 -0.63 0.89 -3.26
CA PRO A 82 -1.53 1.86 -2.66
C PRO A 82 -3.00 1.39 -2.65
N VAL A 83 -3.67 1.54 -1.51
CA VAL A 83 -5.10 1.19 -1.34
C VAL A 83 -5.91 2.46 -1.07
N ASP A 84 -6.93 2.70 -1.88
CA ASP A 84 -7.82 3.86 -1.74
C ASP A 84 -8.82 3.62 -0.59
N LEU A 85 -8.70 4.42 0.47
CA LEU A 85 -9.62 4.47 1.62
C LEU A 85 -10.47 5.76 1.62
N ILE A 86 -10.36 6.59 0.60
CA ILE A 86 -11.16 7.81 0.40
C ILE A 86 -12.49 7.43 -0.23
N THR A 87 -12.43 6.77 -1.39
CA THR A 87 -13.64 6.34 -2.14
C THR A 87 -14.01 4.90 -1.84
N GLY A 88 -13.03 4.09 -1.42
CA GLY A 88 -13.20 2.68 -1.06
C GLY A 88 -13.67 2.46 0.38
N SER A 89 -13.75 1.19 0.77
CA SER A 89 -14.02 0.80 2.16
C SER A 89 -12.87 1.24 3.05
N LYS A 90 -13.20 1.98 4.12
CA LYS A 90 -12.27 2.38 5.19
C LYS A 90 -11.90 1.23 6.13
N THR A 91 -12.69 0.17 6.10
CA THR A 91 -12.43 -1.06 6.84
C THR A 91 -11.71 -2.05 5.93
N LEU A 92 -10.53 -2.47 6.34
CA LEU A 92 -9.84 -3.62 5.76
C LEU A 92 -10.14 -4.86 6.59
N ARG A 93 -10.32 -6.01 5.93
CA ARG A 93 -10.50 -7.29 6.62
C ARG A 93 -9.16 -7.98 6.71
N VAL A 94 -8.71 -8.29 7.91
CA VAL A 94 -7.59 -9.19 8.14
C VAL A 94 -8.12 -10.58 8.46
N GLU A 95 -7.48 -11.60 7.92
CA GLU A 95 -7.85 -12.99 8.16
C GLU A 95 -6.62 -13.81 8.46
N GLY A 96 -6.76 -14.82 9.30
CA GLY A 96 -5.66 -15.71 9.64
C GLY A 96 -6.12 -17.07 10.16
N TYR A 97 -5.20 -18.03 10.11
CA TYR A 97 -5.29 -19.33 10.76
C TYR A 97 -3.94 -19.72 11.36
N ASN A 98 -3.98 -20.67 12.28
CA ASN A 98 -2.81 -21.20 12.95
C ASN A 98 -2.88 -22.74 13.04
N GLU A 99 -2.04 -23.43 12.27
CA GLU A 99 -1.94 -24.90 12.26
C GLU A 99 -1.14 -25.47 13.44
N ASP A 100 -0.53 -24.62 14.29
CA ASP A 100 0.13 -25.06 15.52
C ASP A 100 -0.92 -25.58 16.51
N GLU A 101 -0.79 -26.84 16.95
CA GLU A 101 -1.70 -27.46 17.93
C GLU A 101 -1.34 -27.15 19.39
N THR A 102 -0.21 -26.49 19.63
CA THR A 102 0.37 -26.30 20.97
C THR A 102 0.30 -24.86 21.45
N TYR A 103 0.53 -23.89 20.56
CA TYR A 103 0.65 -22.49 20.95
C TYR A 103 -0.24 -21.57 20.10
N PRO A 104 -0.96 -20.62 20.73
CA PRO A 104 -1.59 -19.53 20.00
C PRO A 104 -0.51 -18.56 19.51
N HIS A 105 -0.82 -17.85 18.43
CA HIS A 105 0.10 -16.89 17.81
C HIS A 105 -0.58 -15.53 17.58
N THR A 106 0.21 -14.46 17.64
CA THR A 106 -0.25 -13.10 17.34
C THR A 106 0.49 -12.56 16.14
N ILE A 107 -0.23 -12.20 15.08
CA ILE A 107 0.33 -11.58 13.89
C ILE A 107 0.04 -10.09 13.91
N ILE A 108 1.07 -9.27 13.64
CA ILE A 108 0.94 -7.82 13.69
C ILE A 108 0.82 -7.28 12.27
N PHE A 109 -0.25 -6.54 12.02
CA PHE A 109 -0.43 -5.74 10.81
C PHE A 109 -0.12 -4.28 11.11
N ARG A 110 0.68 -3.62 10.26
CA ARG A 110 0.91 -2.18 10.31
C ARG A 110 0.44 -1.55 9.01
N PHE A 111 -0.45 -0.58 9.12
CA PHE A 111 -1.01 0.17 7.99
C PHE A 111 -0.52 1.61 8.04
N THR A 112 0.25 2.03 7.03
CA THR A 112 0.68 3.43 6.89
C THR A 112 -0.26 4.17 5.95
N VAL A 113 -1.10 5.04 6.51
CA VAL A 113 -2.09 5.83 5.78
C VAL A 113 -1.60 7.25 5.60
N ALA A 114 -1.50 7.69 4.34
CA ALA A 114 -1.31 9.09 3.99
C ALA A 114 -2.69 9.77 3.95
N ILE A 115 -2.91 10.70 4.88
CA ILE A 115 -4.18 11.43 5.01
C ILE A 115 -4.10 12.68 4.12
N PRO A 116 -5.00 12.85 3.12
CA PRO A 116 -5.11 14.11 2.40
C PRO A 116 -5.62 15.19 3.37
N PHE A 117 -5.04 16.38 3.30
CA PHE A 117 -5.41 17.49 4.18
C PHE A 117 -6.92 17.78 4.16
N ASP A 118 -7.51 17.98 5.34
CA ASP A 118 -8.93 18.30 5.53
C ASP A 118 -9.35 19.60 4.83
N ASP A 119 -8.40 20.50 4.57
CA ASP A 119 -8.60 21.72 3.79
C ASP A 119 -7.63 21.75 2.59
N PRO A 120 -8.12 21.42 1.38
CA PRO A 120 -7.34 21.51 0.15
C PRO A 120 -6.75 22.91 -0.08
N LEU A 121 -7.44 23.97 0.35
CA LEU A 121 -6.93 25.35 0.26
C LEU A 121 -5.79 25.59 1.23
N LEU A 122 -5.83 25.01 2.44
CA LEU A 122 -4.71 25.07 3.38
C LEU A 122 -3.47 24.35 2.82
N ALA A 123 -3.65 23.16 2.25
CA ALA A 123 -2.58 22.40 1.61
C ALA A 123 -1.95 23.17 0.44
N ILE A 124 -2.78 23.80 -0.39
CA ILE A 124 -2.33 24.67 -1.48
C ILE A 124 -1.63 25.91 -0.92
N ASN A 125 -2.16 26.56 0.12
CA ASN A 125 -1.57 27.75 0.73
C ASN A 125 -0.19 27.43 1.33
N GLU A 126 -0.01 26.29 1.98
CA GLU A 126 1.30 25.84 2.45
C GLU A 126 2.26 25.57 1.29
N VAL A 127 1.81 24.89 0.23
CA VAL A 127 2.64 24.62 -0.97
C VAL A 127 3.02 25.90 -1.70
N LEU A 128 2.09 26.86 -1.81
CA LEU A 128 2.33 28.15 -2.44
C LEU A 128 3.26 29.00 -1.58
N ARG A 129 3.09 29.06 -0.25
CA ARG A 129 4.02 29.78 0.64
C ARG A 129 5.44 29.25 0.57
N ASP A 130 5.60 27.94 0.49
CA ASP A 130 6.92 27.28 0.45
C ASP A 130 7.62 27.45 -0.91
N ARG A 131 6.86 27.72 -1.99
CA ARG A 131 7.38 27.85 -3.37
C ARG A 131 7.33 29.26 -3.97
N LEU A 132 6.53 30.15 -3.40
CA LEU A 132 6.31 31.53 -3.84
C LEU A 132 6.20 32.41 -2.59
N PRO A 133 7.15 33.32 -2.33
CA PRO A 133 7.09 34.24 -1.20
C PRO A 133 6.11 35.39 -1.52
N VAL A 134 4.85 35.07 -1.76
CA VAL A 134 3.80 36.06 -2.06
C VAL A 134 2.55 35.68 -1.28
N GLU A 135 2.03 36.60 -0.47
CA GLU A 135 0.77 36.38 0.24
C GLU A 135 -0.37 36.14 -0.77
N PRO A 136 -1.21 35.12 -0.54
CA PRO A 136 -2.28 34.79 -1.48
C PRO A 136 -3.31 35.93 -1.52
N SER A 137 -3.64 36.34 -2.74
CA SER A 137 -4.66 37.35 -3.01
C SER A 137 -6.06 36.86 -2.56
N PRO A 138 -6.91 37.72 -1.98
CA PRO A 138 -8.21 37.36 -1.38
C PRO A 138 -9.24 36.78 -2.38
N TYR A 139 -8.92 36.69 -3.67
CA TYR A 139 -9.80 36.15 -4.71
C TYR A 139 -9.72 34.62 -4.88
N LEU A 140 -8.83 33.90 -4.18
CA LEU A 140 -8.71 32.44 -4.26
C LEU A 140 -9.84 31.66 -3.56
N VAL A 141 -10.75 32.34 -2.85
CA VAL A 141 -11.77 31.72 -1.98
C VAL A 141 -12.94 31.08 -2.78
N SER A 142 -12.98 31.24 -4.11
CA SER A 142 -14.15 30.84 -4.92
C SER A 142 -13.89 29.78 -5.99
N ILE A 143 -12.84 28.95 -5.89
CA ILE A 143 -12.61 27.83 -6.83
C ILE A 143 -12.52 26.47 -6.10
N PRO A 144 -13.56 25.98 -5.41
CA PRO A 144 -13.43 24.75 -4.62
C PRO A 144 -13.37 23.49 -5.51
N ASP A 145 -14.26 23.37 -6.49
CA ASP A 145 -14.51 22.07 -7.13
C ASP A 145 -13.40 21.66 -8.12
N ILE A 146 -12.96 22.60 -8.97
CA ILE A 146 -11.88 22.34 -9.94
C ILE A 146 -10.56 22.07 -9.22
N LEU A 147 -10.31 22.74 -8.09
CA LEU A 147 -9.07 22.56 -7.33
C LEU A 147 -9.04 21.21 -6.60
N ILE A 148 -10.15 20.77 -6.04
CA ILE A 148 -10.28 19.42 -5.46
C ILE A 148 -9.98 18.37 -6.53
N GLU A 149 -10.56 18.52 -7.72
CA GLU A 149 -10.35 17.59 -8.83
C GLU A 149 -8.88 17.56 -9.30
N ILE A 150 -8.21 18.72 -9.36
CA ILE A 150 -6.78 18.82 -9.69
C ILE A 150 -5.90 18.15 -8.62
N VAL A 151 -6.19 18.36 -7.32
CA VAL A 151 -5.40 17.78 -6.23
C VAL A 151 -5.57 16.26 -6.19
N ASN A 152 -6.81 15.77 -6.34
CA ASN A 152 -7.10 14.34 -6.43
C ASN A 152 -6.42 13.72 -7.66
N THR A 153 -6.49 14.39 -8.81
CA THR A 153 -5.82 13.94 -10.04
C THR A 153 -4.32 13.86 -9.84
N LYS A 154 -3.71 14.86 -9.18
CA LYS A 154 -2.28 14.86 -8.89
C LYS A 154 -1.89 13.72 -7.94
N LEU A 155 -2.65 13.51 -6.86
CA LEU A 155 -2.45 12.39 -5.93
C LEU A 155 -2.54 11.04 -6.64
N VAL A 156 -3.51 10.86 -7.52
CA VAL A 156 -3.67 9.65 -8.33
C VAL A 156 -2.47 9.47 -9.28
N VAL A 157 -2.07 10.54 -9.97
CA VAL A 157 -0.92 10.47 -10.89
C VAL A 157 0.37 10.13 -10.15
N GLU A 158 0.68 10.82 -9.06
CA GLU A 158 1.93 10.64 -8.32
C GLU A 158 2.00 9.29 -7.60
N ASN A 159 0.91 8.81 -7.02
CA ASN A 159 0.91 7.57 -6.22
C ASN A 159 0.57 6.30 -7.03
N TYR A 160 -0.18 6.40 -8.13
CA TYR A 160 -0.60 5.23 -8.92
C TYR A 160 0.04 5.19 -10.30
N VAL A 161 -0.06 6.27 -11.08
CA VAL A 161 0.38 6.27 -12.48
C VAL A 161 1.91 6.25 -12.58
N VAL A 162 2.60 7.10 -11.82
CA VAL A 162 4.07 7.21 -11.88
C VAL A 162 4.78 5.91 -11.47
N PRO A 163 4.40 5.21 -10.38
CA PRO A 163 5.02 3.92 -10.02
C PRO A 163 4.81 2.83 -11.08
N ILE A 164 3.61 2.75 -11.66
CA ILE A 164 3.30 1.79 -12.75
C ILE A 164 4.20 2.07 -13.96
N LEU A 165 4.26 3.34 -14.41
CA LEU A 165 5.10 3.73 -15.53
C LEU A 165 6.58 3.44 -15.26
N ARG A 166 7.04 3.65 -14.03
CA ARG A 166 8.42 3.32 -13.63
C ARG A 166 8.68 1.81 -13.71
N LYS A 167 7.75 0.97 -13.25
CA LYS A 167 7.88 -0.49 -13.32
C LYS A 167 7.93 -0.98 -14.76
N ILE A 168 7.08 -0.44 -15.63
CA ILE A 168 7.10 -0.74 -17.08
C ILE A 168 8.44 -0.33 -17.69
N TYR A 169 8.93 0.87 -17.36
CA TYR A 169 10.21 1.35 -17.88
C TYR A 169 11.39 0.46 -17.48
N GLU A 170 11.47 0.03 -16.22
CA GLU A 170 12.54 -0.89 -15.79
C GLU A 170 12.41 -2.27 -16.45
N GLN A 171 11.19 -2.80 -16.62
CA GLN A 171 10.96 -4.05 -17.36
C GLN A 171 11.43 -3.97 -18.82
N ASP A 172 11.10 -2.88 -19.52
CA ASP A 172 11.54 -2.67 -20.90
C ASP A 172 13.07 -2.54 -20.98
N LYS A 173 13.69 -1.82 -20.04
CA LYS A 173 15.13 -1.67 -19.96
C LYS A 173 15.84 -3.01 -19.71
N ASP A 174 15.30 -3.86 -18.86
CA ASP A 174 15.84 -5.21 -18.63
C ASP A 174 15.63 -6.14 -19.83
N ARG A 175 14.51 -6.00 -20.56
CA ARG A 175 14.30 -6.67 -21.85
C ARG A 175 15.37 -6.26 -22.85
N TYR A 176 15.61 -4.96 -23.05
CA TYR A 176 16.64 -4.47 -23.96
C TYR A 176 18.05 -4.94 -23.59
N ARG A 177 18.39 -4.93 -22.30
CA ARG A 177 19.68 -5.47 -21.82
C ARG A 177 19.84 -6.95 -22.14
N THR A 178 18.78 -7.73 -21.98
CA THR A 178 18.77 -9.16 -22.30
C THR A 178 18.90 -9.40 -23.81
N GLU A 179 18.20 -8.62 -24.63
CA GLU A 179 18.29 -8.68 -26.10
C GLU A 179 19.70 -8.33 -26.59
N ILE A 180 20.35 -7.32 -26.01
CA ILE A 180 21.74 -6.95 -26.34
C ILE A 180 22.73 -8.03 -25.89
N HIS A 181 22.54 -8.59 -24.69
CA HIS A 181 23.40 -9.66 -24.17
C HIS A 181 23.36 -10.92 -25.04
N ASN A 182 22.19 -11.21 -25.65
CA ASN A 182 21.99 -12.38 -26.49
C ASN A 182 22.34 -12.17 -27.97
N LYS A 183 22.75 -10.96 -28.37
CA LYS A 183 23.21 -10.67 -29.74
C LYS A 183 24.69 -10.98 -29.92
N THR A 184 25.03 -11.48 -31.09
CA THR A 184 26.42 -11.70 -31.50
C THR A 184 27.13 -10.38 -31.83
N LEU A 185 28.47 -10.36 -31.82
CA LEU A 185 29.29 -9.19 -32.18
C LEU A 185 28.97 -8.64 -33.57
N GLU A 186 28.61 -9.51 -34.53
CA GLU A 186 28.22 -9.11 -35.89
C GLU A 186 26.84 -8.43 -35.93
N GLU A 187 25.91 -8.84 -35.07
CA GLU A 187 24.57 -8.25 -34.96
C GLU A 187 24.58 -6.92 -34.20
N LEU A 188 25.48 -6.76 -33.23
CA LEU A 188 25.70 -5.50 -32.51
C LEU A 188 26.35 -4.43 -33.39
N ALA A 189 27.20 -4.83 -34.35
CA ALA A 189 27.84 -3.90 -35.29
C ALA A 189 26.89 -3.32 -36.37
N ARG A 190 25.65 -3.80 -36.45
CA ARG A 190 24.61 -3.35 -37.40
C ARG A 190 23.50 -2.50 -36.76
N LEU A 191 23.51 -2.33 -35.44
CA LEU A 191 22.64 -1.42 -34.68
C LEU A 191 23.21 -0.01 -34.69
#